data_AF-A0A9P7E773-F1
#
_entry.id   AF-A0A9P7E773-F1
#
_cell.length_a   1.000
_cell.length_b   1.000
_cell.length_c   1.000
_cell.angle_alpha   90.00
_cell.angle_beta   90.00
_cell.angle_gamma   90.00
#
_symmetry.space_group_name_H-M   'P 1'
#
loop_
_entity.id
_entity.type
_entity.pdbx_description
1 polymer ?
#
loop_
_entity_poly.entity_id
_entity_poly.type
_entity_poly.pdbx_seq_one_letter_code
_entity_poly.pdbx_strand_id
1 'polypeptide(L)'
;MSEQEVVAGLRWNNSAGVPIITLMLYEYFLLLDKEVDYVWKRPWSVMSCLYLVVRYFGIFLALLCGFWGGLLYIPESVSYGLIVLIEWGFSVYFWFAEAILIWRLYAIYNQSKLLLYVLVELFLPVVALSIATDIYLYSRRNVFSVKEIITPHAKYCTLSFNTGPMPTIYTSIPIVCYDILLVALAAAILARHFKERREIQMRANTYMVMIVRYHILYFALNLTNQILLVILWAHIPTPAMSLSELFSDTAPFILAPRLIISIWDTHAHDDCVEVSTTFEDCVCWTSPPRFEQHEMDSVV
;
A
#
# COMPACT_ATOMS: atom_id res chain seq x y z
N MET A 1 -0.94 33.92 9.32
CA MET A 1 -1.85 32.90 9.86
C MET A 1 -2.43 33.45 11.15
N SER A 2 -3.75 33.51 11.26
CA SER A 2 -4.44 34.00 12.45
C SER A 2 -4.44 32.93 13.56
N GLU A 3 -4.58 33.34 14.82
CA GLU A 3 -4.67 32.41 15.97
C GLU A 3 -5.84 31.42 15.83
N GLN A 4 -6.92 31.83 15.17
CA GLN A 4 -8.08 30.97 14.90
C GLN A 4 -7.76 29.85 13.90
N GLU A 5 -7.01 30.14 12.83
CA GLU A 5 -6.56 29.13 11.85
C GLU A 5 -5.63 28.10 12.49
N VAL A 6 -4.74 28.57 13.35
CA VAL A 6 -3.80 27.79 14.18
C VAL A 6 -4.56 26.78 15.05
N VAL A 7 -5.54 27.26 15.83
CA VAL A 7 -6.36 26.40 16.71
C VAL A 7 -7.23 25.43 15.90
N ALA A 8 -7.76 25.86 14.75
CA ALA A 8 -8.54 25.00 13.88
C ALA A 8 -7.69 23.84 13.31
N GLY A 9 -6.46 24.13 12.85
CA GLY A 9 -5.53 23.11 12.38
C GLY A 9 -5.20 22.07 13.45
N LEU A 10 -4.90 22.53 14.67
CA LEU A 10 -4.63 21.63 15.81
C LEU A 10 -5.83 20.72 16.13
N ARG A 11 -7.06 21.27 16.09
CA ARG A 11 -8.28 20.47 16.28
C ARG A 11 -8.46 19.42 15.20
N TRP A 12 -8.23 19.77 13.94
CA TRP A 12 -8.32 18.82 12.84
C TRP A 12 -7.29 17.71 12.96
N ASN A 13 -6.03 18.05 13.27
CA ASN A 13 -4.98 17.06 13.49
C ASN A 13 -5.34 16.09 14.62
N ASN A 14 -5.76 16.60 15.78
CA ASN A 14 -6.16 15.76 16.91
C ASN A 14 -7.40 14.91 16.61
N SER A 15 -8.34 15.48 15.84
CA SER A 15 -9.54 14.75 15.42
C SER A 15 -9.25 13.67 14.39
N ALA A 16 -8.17 13.78 13.61
CA ALA A 16 -7.72 12.75 12.66
C ALA A 16 -6.85 11.68 13.34
N GLY A 17 -5.98 12.06 14.27
CA GLY A 17 -5.07 11.14 14.96
C GLY A 17 -5.76 10.03 15.75
N VAL A 18 -6.86 10.35 16.46
CA VAL A 18 -7.63 9.35 17.23
C VAL A 18 -8.23 8.26 16.32
N PRO A 19 -8.95 8.58 15.23
CA PRO A 19 -9.37 7.61 14.22
C PRO A 19 -8.22 6.78 13.65
N ILE A 20 -7.08 7.39 13.28
CA ILE A 20 -5.92 6.67 12.73
C ILE A 20 -5.49 5.57 13.69
N ILE A 21 -5.22 5.92 14.94
CA ILE A 21 -4.77 4.97 15.97
C ILE A 21 -5.83 3.89 16.21
N THR A 22 -7.09 4.30 16.33
CA THR A 22 -8.20 3.37 16.62
C THR A 22 -8.40 2.36 15.49
N LEU A 23 -8.40 2.82 14.24
CA LEU A 23 -8.55 1.97 13.06
C LEU A 23 -7.37 1.02 12.92
N MET A 24 -6.14 1.49 13.13
CA MET A 24 -4.94 0.65 13.06
C MET A 24 -4.92 -0.46 14.11
N LEU A 25 -5.25 -0.13 15.36
CA LEU A 25 -5.31 -1.12 16.43
C LEU A 25 -6.45 -2.11 16.20
N TYR A 26 -7.64 -1.63 15.82
CA TYR A 26 -8.77 -2.48 15.49
C TYR A 26 -8.41 -3.46 14.37
N GLU A 27 -7.78 -2.95 13.31
CA GLU A 27 -7.34 -3.76 12.18
C GLU A 27 -6.32 -4.82 12.58
N TYR A 28 -5.34 -4.41 13.39
CA TYR A 28 -4.31 -5.31 13.89
C TYR A 28 -4.91 -6.50 14.65
N PHE A 29 -5.84 -6.22 15.58
CA PHE A 29 -6.50 -7.29 16.35
C PHE A 29 -7.39 -8.17 15.48
N LEU A 30 -8.09 -7.60 14.51
CA LEU A 30 -8.96 -8.36 13.60
C LEU A 30 -8.18 -9.40 12.78
N LEU A 31 -7.00 -9.03 12.30
CA LEU A 31 -6.18 -9.89 11.44
C LEU A 31 -5.22 -10.79 12.23
N LEU A 32 -5.07 -10.60 13.55
CA LEU A 32 -4.06 -11.29 14.36
C LEU A 32 -4.24 -12.82 14.35
N ASP A 33 -5.48 -13.30 14.51
CA ASP A 33 -5.78 -14.73 14.54
C ASP A 33 -5.36 -15.44 13.24
N LYS A 34 -5.79 -14.87 12.10
CA LYS A 34 -5.40 -15.35 10.77
C LYS A 34 -3.90 -15.22 10.50
N GLU A 35 -3.26 -14.17 11.01
CA GLU A 35 -1.82 -13.98 10.88
C GLU A 35 -1.04 -15.07 11.62
N VAL A 36 -1.49 -15.45 12.81
CA VAL A 36 -0.89 -16.56 13.58
C VAL A 36 -0.93 -17.85 12.76
N ASP A 37 -2.05 -18.13 12.11
CA ASP A 37 -2.23 -19.35 11.32
C ASP A 37 -1.47 -19.37 9.99
N TYR A 38 -1.47 -18.25 9.26
CA TYR A 38 -0.91 -18.20 7.90
C TYR A 38 0.54 -17.73 7.83
N VAL A 39 1.03 -17.00 8.82
CA VAL A 39 2.37 -16.41 8.81
C VAL A 39 3.25 -17.02 9.89
N TRP A 40 2.79 -17.04 11.14
CA TRP A 40 3.63 -17.42 12.28
C TRP A 40 3.81 -18.93 12.42
N LYS A 41 2.77 -19.73 12.14
CA LYS A 41 2.85 -21.20 12.20
C LYS A 41 3.51 -21.84 10.97
N ARG A 42 3.71 -21.09 9.88
CA ARG A 42 4.24 -21.59 8.60
C ARG A 42 5.71 -21.19 8.41
N PRO A 43 6.50 -21.93 7.61
CA PRO A 43 7.84 -21.50 7.25
C PRO A 43 7.79 -20.17 6.48
N TRP A 44 8.69 -19.25 6.80
CA TRP A 44 8.68 -17.92 6.22
C TRP A 44 9.15 -17.94 4.77
N SER A 45 8.26 -17.52 3.87
CA SER A 45 8.59 -17.21 2.48
C SER A 45 9.08 -15.76 2.36
N VAL A 46 9.66 -15.39 1.20
CA VAL A 46 10.00 -14.00 0.88
C VAL A 46 8.77 -13.10 1.00
N MET A 47 7.60 -13.60 0.58
CA MET A 47 6.33 -12.88 0.69
C MET A 47 5.85 -12.72 2.13
N SER A 48 6.05 -13.72 2.98
CA SER A 48 5.77 -13.63 4.42
C SER A 48 6.66 -12.57 5.06
N CYS A 49 7.93 -12.48 4.68
CA CYS A 49 8.84 -11.44 5.16
C CYS A 49 8.41 -10.04 4.71
N LEU A 50 8.15 -9.85 3.41
CA LEU A 50 7.67 -8.58 2.86
C LEU A 50 6.34 -8.14 3.50
N TYR A 51 5.44 -9.09 3.73
CA TYR A 51 4.19 -8.88 4.44
C TYR A 51 4.42 -8.35 5.86
N LEU A 52 5.28 -9.01 6.64
CA LEU A 52 5.58 -8.61 8.02
C LEU A 52 6.21 -7.22 8.05
N VAL A 53 7.15 -6.93 7.14
CA VAL A 53 7.75 -5.59 7.03
C VAL A 53 6.66 -4.55 6.78
N VAL A 54 5.87 -4.70 5.73
CA VAL A 54 4.82 -3.73 5.38
C VAL A 54 3.79 -3.57 6.50
N ARG A 55 3.36 -4.67 7.13
CA ARG A 55 2.36 -4.62 8.22
C ARG A 55 2.88 -3.90 9.45
N TYR A 56 3.98 -4.37 10.03
CA TYR A 56 4.46 -3.83 11.31
C TYR A 56 5.10 -2.46 11.14
N PHE A 57 5.76 -2.21 10.01
CA PHE A 57 6.29 -0.89 9.70
C PHE A 57 5.17 0.12 9.40
N GLY A 58 4.13 -0.28 8.69
CA GLY A 58 2.94 0.56 8.46
C GLY A 58 2.23 0.93 9.77
N ILE A 59 2.03 -0.02 10.68
CA ILE A 59 1.47 0.25 12.02
C ILE A 59 2.35 1.22 12.79
N PHE A 60 3.67 1.00 12.78
CA PHE A 60 4.62 1.89 13.45
C PHE A 60 4.52 3.32 12.93
N LEU A 61 4.50 3.52 11.61
CA LEU A 61 4.37 4.84 11.00
C LEU A 61 3.01 5.50 11.28
N ALA A 62 1.92 4.75 11.18
CA ALA A 62 0.58 5.26 11.45
C ALA A 62 0.41 5.71 12.90
N LEU A 63 0.99 4.97 13.86
CA LEU A 63 1.01 5.38 15.27
C LEU A 63 1.86 6.64 15.46
N LEU A 64 3.04 6.72 14.87
CA LEU A 64 3.87 7.93 14.93
C LEU A 64 3.13 9.16 14.38
N CYS A 65 2.44 9.01 13.24
CA CYS A 65 1.65 10.09 12.67
C CYS A 65 0.46 10.47 13.58
N GLY A 66 -0.30 9.48 14.07
CA GLY A 66 -1.46 9.74 14.92
C GLY A 66 -1.12 10.41 16.27
N PHE A 67 0.08 10.18 16.80
CA PHE A 67 0.56 10.88 18.01
C PHE A 67 1.18 12.24 17.72
N TRP A 68 1.65 12.48 16.50
CA TRP A 68 2.31 13.72 16.12
C TRP A 68 1.30 14.87 15.91
N GLY A 69 1.78 16.11 16.00
CA GLY A 69 1.04 17.33 15.66
C GLY A 69 0.07 17.87 16.73
N GLY A 70 -0.32 17.10 17.75
CA GLY A 70 -1.10 17.67 18.86
C GLY A 70 -1.70 16.73 19.91
N LEU A 71 -1.70 15.40 19.71
CA LEU A 71 -2.19 14.46 20.72
C LEU A 71 -1.27 14.45 21.95
N LEU A 72 0.04 14.48 21.69
CA LEU A 72 1.09 14.59 22.69
C LEU A 72 1.95 15.81 22.37
N TYR A 73 2.31 16.57 23.40
CA TYR A 73 3.30 17.62 23.26
C TYR A 73 4.69 16.99 23.08
N ILE A 74 5.33 17.31 21.97
CA ILE A 74 6.68 16.87 21.62
C ILE A 74 7.55 18.13 21.45
N PRO A 75 8.69 18.23 22.15
CA PRO A 75 9.56 19.40 22.04
C PRO A 75 10.16 19.50 20.63
N GLU A 76 10.48 20.72 20.19
CA GLU A 76 10.95 21.01 18.83
C GLU A 76 12.12 20.13 18.38
N SER A 77 13.11 19.93 19.27
CA SER A 77 14.31 19.13 18.99
C SER A 77 13.99 17.67 18.66
N VAL A 78 13.00 17.09 19.33
CA VAL A 78 12.53 15.72 19.09
C VAL A 78 11.57 15.70 17.90
N SER A 79 10.71 16.71 17.75
CA SER A 79 9.75 16.80 16.65
C SER A 79 10.43 16.87 15.28
N TYR A 80 11.58 17.54 15.15
CA TYR A 80 12.33 17.56 13.90
C TYR A 80 12.77 16.15 13.50
N GLY A 81 13.43 15.42 14.41
CA GLY A 81 13.90 14.06 14.14
C GLY A 81 12.74 13.09 13.88
N LEU A 82 11.63 13.26 14.58
CA LEU A 82 10.45 12.41 14.44
C LEU A 82 9.76 12.60 13.09
N ILE A 83 9.60 13.83 12.62
CA ILE A 83 9.02 14.08 11.29
C ILE A 83 9.95 13.53 10.20
N VAL A 84 11.26 13.78 10.30
CA VAL A 84 12.22 13.23 9.33
C VAL A 84 12.10 11.70 9.30
N LEU A 85 11.95 11.05 10.46
CA LEU A 85 11.72 9.60 10.54
C LEU A 85 10.40 9.18 9.89
N ILE A 86 9.31 9.92 10.11
CA ILE A 86 8.00 9.64 9.50
C ILE A 86 8.09 9.73 7.97
N GLU A 87 8.63 10.84 7.45
CA GLU A 87 8.70 11.12 6.01
C GLU A 87 9.58 10.10 5.28
N TRP A 88 10.79 9.84 5.80
CA TRP A 88 11.64 8.77 5.26
C TRP A 88 10.99 7.39 5.41
N GLY A 89 10.26 7.19 6.51
CA GLY A 89 9.52 5.97 6.75
C GLY A 89 8.46 5.72 5.69
N PHE A 90 7.69 6.74 5.31
CA PHE A 90 6.74 6.64 4.21
C PHE A 90 7.41 6.28 2.89
N SER A 91 8.53 6.93 2.53
CA SER A 91 9.28 6.59 1.31
C SER A 91 9.73 5.13 1.30
N VAL A 92 10.33 4.66 2.40
CA VAL A 92 10.75 3.26 2.55
C VAL A 92 9.55 2.32 2.44
N TYR A 93 8.44 2.66 3.09
CA TYR A 93 7.21 1.88 3.00
C TYR A 93 6.71 1.78 1.56
N PHE A 94 6.68 2.89 0.81
CA PHE A 94 6.29 2.88 -0.60
C PHE A 94 7.20 2.00 -1.44
N TRP A 95 8.51 2.01 -1.20
CA TRP A 95 9.40 1.11 -1.94
C TRP A 95 9.10 -0.37 -1.70
N PHE A 96 8.78 -0.74 -0.46
CA PHE A 96 8.36 -2.11 -0.16
C PHE A 96 6.99 -2.45 -0.74
N ALA A 97 6.02 -1.54 -0.65
CA ALA A 97 4.70 -1.71 -1.25
C ALA A 97 4.79 -1.90 -2.77
N GLU A 98 5.64 -1.12 -3.43
CA GLU A 98 5.89 -1.21 -4.87
C GLU A 98 6.59 -2.52 -5.24
N ALA A 99 7.57 -2.96 -4.45
CA ALA A 99 8.21 -4.26 -4.63
C ALA A 99 7.20 -5.42 -4.55
N ILE A 100 6.21 -5.33 -3.65
CA ILE A 100 5.11 -6.31 -3.58
C ILE A 100 4.25 -6.26 -4.84
N LEU A 101 3.95 -5.06 -5.37
CA LEU A 101 3.19 -4.90 -6.61
C LEU A 101 3.92 -5.51 -7.82
N ILE A 102 5.22 -5.22 -7.96
CA ILE A 102 6.07 -5.78 -9.01
C ILE A 102 6.12 -7.31 -8.91
N TRP A 103 6.30 -7.85 -7.71
CA TRP A 103 6.32 -9.29 -7.51
C TRP A 103 4.98 -9.95 -7.84
N ARG A 104 3.87 -9.32 -7.46
CA ARG A 104 2.52 -9.80 -7.83
C ARG A 104 2.33 -9.80 -9.33
N LEU A 105 2.77 -8.75 -10.01
CA LEU A 105 2.70 -8.68 -11.46
C LEU A 105 3.59 -9.74 -12.12
N TYR A 106 4.77 -10.00 -11.56
CA TYR A 106 5.65 -11.08 -11.98
C TYR A 106 4.98 -12.47 -11.86
N ALA A 107 4.31 -12.73 -10.74
CA ALA A 107 3.55 -13.96 -10.54
C ALA A 107 2.43 -14.12 -11.57
N ILE A 108 1.61 -13.07 -11.76
CA ILE A 108 0.48 -13.07 -12.71
C ILE A 108 0.95 -13.21 -14.17
N TYR A 109 2.13 -12.69 -14.51
CA TYR A 109 2.75 -12.83 -15.84
C TYR A 109 3.57 -14.13 -15.97
N ASN A 110 3.08 -15.22 -15.36
CA ASN A 110 3.66 -16.55 -15.45
C ASN A 110 5.18 -16.56 -15.21
N GLN A 111 5.63 -15.79 -14.20
CA GLN A 111 7.02 -15.69 -13.79
C GLN A 111 8.00 -15.27 -14.92
N SER A 112 7.54 -14.44 -15.86
CA SER A 112 8.39 -13.90 -16.93
C SER A 112 9.53 -13.04 -16.38
N LYS A 113 10.75 -13.59 -16.39
CA LYS A 113 11.97 -12.89 -15.93
C LYS A 113 12.24 -11.62 -16.72
N LEU A 114 11.90 -11.61 -18.01
CA LEU A 114 12.05 -10.43 -18.86
C LEU A 114 11.22 -9.26 -18.34
N LEU A 115 9.94 -9.50 -18.03
CA LEU A 115 9.06 -8.47 -17.49
C LEU A 115 9.58 -7.96 -16.14
N LEU A 116 10.02 -8.87 -15.27
CA LEU A 116 10.59 -8.49 -13.97
C LEU A 116 11.81 -7.57 -14.13
N TYR A 117 12.75 -7.92 -15.02
CA TYR A 117 13.91 -7.07 -15.27
C TYR A 117 13.53 -5.69 -15.79
N VAL A 118 12.59 -5.61 -16.73
CA VAL A 118 12.09 -4.32 -17.26
C VAL A 118 11.45 -3.48 -16.15
N LEU A 119 10.60 -4.09 -15.32
CA LEU A 119 9.91 -3.38 -14.23
C LEU A 119 10.87 -2.88 -13.16
N VAL A 120 11.85 -3.70 -12.78
CA VAL A 120 12.88 -3.34 -11.78
C VAL A 120 13.81 -2.28 -12.34
N GLU A 121 14.27 -2.41 -13.59
CA GLU A 121 15.13 -1.42 -14.24
C GLU A 121 14.45 -0.06 -14.34
N LEU A 122 13.14 -0.03 -14.60
CA LEU A 122 12.36 1.20 -14.61
C LEU A 122 12.10 1.76 -13.19
N PHE A 123 12.00 0.88 -12.19
CA PHE A 123 11.77 1.28 -10.79
C PHE A 123 13.02 1.90 -10.13
N LEU A 124 14.22 1.41 -10.44
CA LEU A 124 15.46 1.88 -9.81
C LEU A 124 15.71 3.40 -9.96
N PRO A 125 15.54 4.02 -11.15
CA PRO A 125 15.61 5.46 -11.30
C PRO A 125 14.56 6.22 -10.50
N VAL A 126 13.35 5.67 -10.38
CA VAL A 126 12.25 6.28 -9.59
C VAL A 126 12.64 6.31 -8.11
N VAL A 127 13.21 5.21 -7.59
CA VAL A 127 13.73 5.14 -6.22
C VAL A 127 14.87 6.15 -6.03
N ALA A 128 15.84 6.19 -6.94
CA ALA A 128 16.97 7.14 -6.86
C ALA A 128 16.50 8.60 -6.85
N LEU A 129 15.50 8.93 -7.68
CA LEU A 129 14.89 10.25 -7.70
C LEU A 129 14.18 10.56 -6.37
N SER A 130 13.41 9.63 -5.83
CA SER A 130 12.73 9.80 -4.53
C SER A 130 13.72 10.06 -3.39
N ILE A 131 14.82 9.30 -3.31
CA ILE A 131 15.88 9.51 -2.33
C ILE A 131 16.51 10.90 -2.47
N ALA A 132 16.80 11.33 -3.70
CA ALA A 132 17.39 12.65 -3.93
C ALA A 132 16.44 13.78 -3.49
N THR A 133 15.14 13.62 -3.74
CA THR A 133 14.10 14.55 -3.29
C THR A 133 14.02 14.59 -1.76
N ASP A 134 14.00 13.44 -1.09
CA ASP A 134 13.89 13.36 0.37
C ASP A 134 15.11 13.97 1.07
N ILE A 135 16.31 13.74 0.53
CA ILE A 135 17.54 14.40 1.01
C ILE A 135 17.43 15.91 0.82
N TYR A 136 16.96 16.37 -0.34
CA TYR A 136 16.83 17.80 -0.62
C TYR A 136 15.82 18.48 0.30
N LEU A 137 14.66 17.87 0.51
CA LEU A 137 13.55 18.41 1.29
C LEU A 137 13.82 18.31 2.79
N TYR A 138 14.12 17.12 3.31
CA TYR A 138 14.08 16.85 4.75
C TYR A 138 15.44 17.01 5.45
N SER A 139 16.56 16.81 4.75
CA SER A 139 17.91 16.92 5.34
C SER A 139 18.40 18.37 5.50
N ARG A 140 17.76 19.34 4.83
CA ARG A 140 18.16 20.75 4.84
C ARG A 140 17.25 21.59 5.71
N ARG A 141 17.77 22.06 6.86
CA ARG A 141 17.05 22.99 7.76
C ARG A 141 16.58 24.29 7.10
N ASN A 142 17.23 24.72 6.02
CA ASN A 142 16.84 25.92 5.28
C ASN A 142 15.55 25.70 4.45
N VAL A 143 15.30 24.45 4.02
CA VAL A 143 14.15 24.05 3.21
C VAL A 143 12.99 23.59 4.09
N PHE A 144 13.31 22.79 5.11
CA PHE A 144 12.37 22.18 6.04
C PHE A 144 12.68 22.62 7.47
N SER A 145 11.66 23.14 8.16
CA SER A 145 11.77 23.57 9.56
C SER A 145 10.53 23.18 10.35
N VAL A 146 10.75 22.85 11.63
CA VAL A 146 9.68 22.66 12.60
C VAL A 146 9.59 23.92 13.43
N LYS A 147 8.38 24.45 13.61
CA LYS A 147 8.15 25.65 14.43
C LYS A 147 7.28 25.27 15.62
N GLU A 148 7.77 25.56 16.82
CA GLU A 148 6.94 25.47 18.02
C GLU A 148 6.00 26.69 18.06
N ILE A 149 4.70 26.43 18.13
CA ILE A 149 3.69 27.46 18.35
C ILE A 149 3.24 27.38 19.80
N ILE A 150 3.44 28.47 20.52
CA ILE A 150 3.01 28.63 21.91
C ILE A 150 1.78 29.53 21.91
N THR A 151 0.62 28.94 22.17
CA THR A 151 -0.62 29.68 22.45
C THR A 151 -0.93 29.62 23.95
N PRO A 152 -1.80 30.50 24.49
CA PRO A 152 -2.16 30.45 25.90
C PRO A 152 -2.83 29.14 26.33
N HIS A 153 -3.36 28.37 25.38
CA HIS A 153 -4.16 27.16 25.63
C HIS A 153 -3.43 25.87 25.22
N ALA A 154 -2.43 25.95 24.33
CA ALA A 154 -1.72 24.79 23.82
C ALA A 154 -0.31 25.14 23.32
N LYS A 155 0.62 24.21 23.51
CA LYS A 155 1.93 24.19 22.86
C LYS A 155 1.96 23.03 21.89
N TYR A 156 2.38 23.28 20.66
CA TYR A 156 2.47 22.22 19.67
C TYR A 156 3.49 22.59 18.58
N CYS A 157 3.95 21.57 17.85
CA CYS A 157 4.87 21.75 16.74
C CYS A 157 4.12 21.69 15.42
N THR A 158 4.37 22.65 14.53
CA THR A 158 3.90 22.62 13.15
C THR A 158 5.05 22.47 12.18
N LEU A 159 4.75 21.82 11.07
CA LEU A 159 5.66 21.66 9.95
C LEU A 159 5.58 22.89 9.04
N SER A 160 6.74 23.41 8.62
CA SER A 160 6.85 24.59 7.77
C SER A 160 7.90 24.37 6.69
N PHE A 161 7.46 24.41 5.42
CA PHE A 161 8.34 24.44 4.25
C PHE A 161 8.65 25.88 3.85
N ASN A 162 9.93 26.17 3.62
CA ASN A 162 10.40 27.48 3.16
C ASN A 162 10.60 27.52 1.63
N THR A 163 10.38 26.40 0.95
CA THR A 163 10.49 26.26 -0.51
C THR A 163 9.12 26.04 -1.11
N GLY A 164 8.89 26.54 -2.34
CA GLY A 164 7.64 26.33 -3.05
C GLY A 164 7.41 24.86 -3.43
N PRO A 165 6.18 24.47 -3.80
CA PRO A 165 5.82 23.06 -4.03
C PRO A 165 6.38 22.46 -5.33
N MET A 166 6.95 23.30 -6.20
CA MET A 166 7.38 22.93 -7.54
C MET A 166 8.35 21.73 -7.60
N PRO A 167 9.42 21.66 -6.78
CA PRO A 167 10.35 20.54 -6.83
C PRO A 167 9.65 19.21 -6.55
N THR A 168 8.79 19.16 -5.53
CA THR A 168 8.08 17.94 -5.14
C THR A 168 7.13 17.49 -6.25
N ILE A 169 6.32 18.41 -6.80
CA ILE A 169 5.39 18.12 -7.89
C ILE A 169 6.12 17.51 -9.10
N TYR A 170 7.22 18.12 -9.54
CA TYR A 170 7.97 17.60 -10.70
C TYR A 170 8.59 16.23 -10.43
N THR A 171 9.08 15.99 -9.21
CA THR A 171 9.70 14.71 -8.85
C THR A 171 8.68 13.58 -8.64
N SER A 172 7.41 13.91 -8.39
CA SER A 172 6.34 12.92 -8.25
C SER A 172 5.78 12.44 -9.59
N ILE A 173 5.99 13.18 -10.70
CA ILE A 173 5.46 12.78 -12.02
C ILE A 173 5.95 11.39 -12.44
N PRO A 174 7.27 11.06 -12.38
CA PRO A 174 7.73 9.72 -12.73
C PRO A 174 7.16 8.61 -11.86
N ILE A 175 6.92 8.88 -10.57
CA ILE A 175 6.30 7.94 -9.63
C ILE A 175 4.87 7.62 -10.08
N VAL A 176 4.06 8.65 -10.31
CA VAL A 176 2.68 8.49 -10.78
C VAL A 176 2.63 7.80 -12.15
N CYS A 177 3.54 8.13 -13.06
CA CYS A 177 3.63 7.45 -14.35
C CYS A 177 3.97 5.97 -14.22
N TYR A 178 4.83 5.59 -13.26
CA TYR A 178 5.17 4.20 -12.97
C TYR A 178 3.96 3.44 -12.42
N ASP A 179 3.23 4.01 -11.46
CA ASP A 179 2.01 3.41 -10.92
C ASP A 179 0.93 3.22 -12.00
N ILE A 180 0.75 4.21 -12.88
CA ILE A 180 -0.18 4.10 -14.02
C ILE A 180 0.24 2.94 -14.94
N LEU A 181 1.54 2.76 -15.18
CA LEU A 181 2.05 1.63 -15.97
C LEU A 181 1.74 0.30 -15.29
N LEU A 182 1.93 0.17 -13.97
CA LEU A 182 1.58 -1.05 -13.24
C LEU A 182 0.08 -1.35 -13.29
N VAL A 183 -0.76 -0.35 -13.04
CA VAL A 183 -2.23 -0.47 -13.13
C VAL A 183 -2.64 -0.90 -14.55
N ALA A 184 -2.05 -0.29 -15.58
CA ALA A 184 -2.36 -0.62 -16.96
C ALA A 184 -1.97 -2.05 -17.32
N LEU A 185 -0.80 -2.53 -16.89
CA LEU A 185 -0.37 -3.91 -17.09
C LEU A 185 -1.28 -4.90 -16.36
N ALA A 186 -1.61 -4.62 -15.10
CA ALA A 186 -2.53 -5.43 -14.31
C ALA A 186 -3.94 -5.50 -14.94
N ALA A 187 -4.44 -4.39 -15.48
CA ALA A 187 -5.71 -4.35 -16.19
C ALA A 187 -5.65 -5.09 -17.53
N ALA A 188 -4.55 -4.96 -18.28
CA ALA A 188 -4.37 -5.60 -19.58
C ALA A 188 -4.35 -7.13 -19.48
N ILE A 189 -3.60 -7.68 -18.52
CA ILE A 189 -3.55 -9.13 -18.30
C ILE A 189 -4.91 -9.68 -17.85
N LEU A 190 -5.62 -8.94 -17.00
CA LEU A 190 -6.96 -9.33 -16.59
C LEU A 190 -7.96 -9.32 -17.75
N ALA A 191 -7.95 -8.26 -18.56
CA ALA A 191 -8.81 -8.18 -19.74
C ALA A 191 -8.54 -9.34 -20.71
N ARG A 192 -7.26 -9.71 -20.88
CA ARG A 192 -6.86 -10.88 -21.66
C ARG A 192 -7.41 -12.19 -21.07
N HIS A 193 -7.21 -12.43 -19.78
CA HIS A 193 -7.73 -13.63 -19.11
C HIS A 193 -9.26 -13.75 -19.19
N PHE A 194 -9.98 -12.64 -19.02
CA PHE A 194 -11.44 -12.65 -19.18
C PHE A 194 -11.86 -12.94 -20.62
N LYS A 195 -11.14 -12.40 -21.61
CA LYS A 195 -11.42 -12.65 -23.02
C LYS A 195 -11.20 -14.12 -23.38
N GLU A 196 -10.04 -14.68 -23.03
CA GLU A 196 -9.69 -16.08 -23.31
C GLU A 196 -10.69 -17.03 -22.63
N ARG A 197 -11.09 -16.78 -21.38
CA ARG A 197 -12.10 -17.63 -20.69
C ARG A 197 -13.49 -17.48 -21.28
N ARG A 198 -13.88 -16.29 -21.73
CA ARG A 198 -15.15 -16.06 -22.42
C ARG A 198 -15.22 -16.82 -23.74
N GLU A 199 -14.12 -16.87 -24.48
CA GLU A 199 -14.00 -17.63 -25.72
C GLU A 199 -14.12 -19.15 -25.49
N ILE A 200 -13.61 -19.66 -24.37
CA ILE A 200 -13.67 -21.08 -24.00
C ILE A 200 -15.02 -21.47 -23.36
N GLN A 201 -15.98 -20.55 -23.23
CA GLN A 201 -17.25 -20.75 -22.49
C GLN A 201 -17.04 -21.28 -21.06
N MET A 202 -15.85 -21.10 -20.48
CA MET A 202 -15.54 -21.58 -19.15
C MET A 202 -16.08 -20.59 -18.13
N ARG A 203 -16.98 -21.04 -17.25
CA ARG A 203 -17.51 -20.20 -16.17
C ARG A 203 -16.34 -19.82 -15.25
N ALA A 204 -16.02 -18.53 -15.18
CA ALA A 204 -14.99 -18.05 -14.28
C ALA A 204 -15.37 -18.40 -12.84
N ASN A 205 -14.46 -19.05 -12.11
CA ASN A 205 -14.66 -19.31 -10.69
C ASN A 205 -14.79 -17.96 -9.96
N THR A 206 -15.86 -17.78 -9.18
CA THR A 206 -16.13 -16.54 -8.43
C THR A 206 -14.94 -16.11 -7.59
N TYR A 207 -14.18 -17.06 -7.03
CA TYR A 207 -12.99 -16.81 -6.24
C TYR A 207 -11.85 -16.17 -7.06
N MET A 208 -11.57 -16.67 -8.26
CA MET A 208 -10.54 -16.10 -9.13
C MET A 208 -10.87 -14.66 -9.54
N VAL A 209 -12.15 -14.39 -9.85
CA VAL A 209 -12.62 -13.03 -10.16
C VAL A 209 -12.48 -12.10 -8.95
N MET A 210 -12.80 -12.61 -7.76
CA MET A 210 -12.69 -11.87 -6.51
C MET A 210 -11.24 -11.49 -6.21
N ILE A 211 -10.32 -12.45 -6.25
CA ILE A 211 -8.88 -12.24 -6.02
C ILE A 211 -8.34 -11.16 -6.97
N VAL A 212 -8.62 -11.29 -8.27
CA VAL A 212 -8.08 -10.34 -9.25
C VAL A 212 -8.69 -8.94 -9.11
N ARG A 213 -9.98 -8.82 -8.78
CA ARG A 213 -10.60 -7.52 -8.46
C ARG A 213 -9.90 -6.84 -7.29
N TYR A 214 -9.57 -7.59 -6.25
CA TYR A 214 -8.86 -7.04 -5.11
C TYR A 214 -7.43 -6.60 -5.47
N HIS A 215 -6.73 -7.34 -6.34
CA HIS A 215 -5.44 -6.90 -6.85
C HIS A 215 -5.56 -5.53 -7.53
N ILE A 216 -6.49 -5.36 -8.48
CA ILE A 216 -6.69 -4.07 -9.15
C ILE A 216 -7.07 -2.96 -8.17
N LEU A 217 -7.95 -3.25 -7.21
CA LEU A 217 -8.32 -2.28 -6.18
C LEU A 217 -7.10 -1.79 -5.42
N TYR A 218 -6.17 -2.69 -5.09
CA TYR A 218 -4.92 -2.34 -4.43
C TYR A 218 -4.00 -1.47 -5.30
N PHE A 219 -3.82 -1.80 -6.59
CA PHE A 219 -3.07 -0.94 -7.53
C PHE A 219 -3.71 0.45 -7.66
N ALA A 220 -5.04 0.51 -7.78
CA ALA A 220 -5.77 1.78 -7.90
C ALA A 220 -5.70 2.62 -6.63
N LEU A 221 -5.69 1.99 -5.45
CA LEU A 221 -5.54 2.69 -4.17
C LEU A 221 -4.12 3.21 -3.97
N ASN A 222 -3.09 2.46 -4.37
CA ASN A 222 -1.71 2.96 -4.37
C ASN A 222 -1.58 4.20 -5.25
N LEU A 223 -2.10 4.13 -6.48
CA LEU A 223 -2.13 5.26 -7.40
C LEU A 223 -2.91 6.46 -6.81
N THR A 224 -4.07 6.21 -6.20
CA THR A 224 -4.88 7.25 -5.55
C THR A 224 -4.08 7.91 -4.43
N ASN A 225 -3.34 7.13 -3.65
CA ASN A 225 -2.52 7.64 -2.58
C ASN A 225 -1.39 8.54 -3.11
N GLN A 226 -0.69 8.13 -4.17
CA GLN A 226 0.34 8.95 -4.81
C GLN A 226 -0.23 10.26 -5.35
N ILE A 227 -1.40 10.22 -5.98
CA ILE A 227 -2.08 11.42 -6.48
C ILE A 227 -2.45 12.37 -5.33
N LEU A 228 -3.02 11.84 -4.23
CA LEU A 228 -3.37 12.65 -3.07
C LEU A 228 -2.15 13.30 -2.44
N LEU A 229 -1.04 12.58 -2.31
CA LEU A 229 0.23 13.13 -1.84
C LEU A 229 0.70 14.31 -2.71
N VAL A 230 0.58 14.22 -4.03
CA VAL A 230 0.92 15.35 -4.92
C VAL A 230 -0.03 16.53 -4.72
N ILE A 231 -1.33 16.26 -4.55
CA ILE A 231 -2.34 17.30 -4.34
C ILE A 231 -2.14 18.02 -3.00
N LEU A 232 -1.63 17.34 -1.96
CA LEU A 232 -1.29 17.97 -0.67
C LEU A 232 -0.31 19.14 -0.82
N TRP A 233 0.59 19.08 -1.81
CA TRP A 233 1.50 20.18 -2.14
C TRP A 233 0.84 21.33 -2.91
N ALA A 234 -0.33 21.09 -3.50
CA ALA A 234 -1.09 22.06 -4.28
C ALA A 234 -2.07 22.87 -3.41
N HIS A 235 -1.56 23.55 -2.36
CA HIS A 235 -2.27 24.61 -1.57
C HIS A 235 -3.79 24.41 -1.42
N ILE A 236 -4.20 23.26 -0.89
CA ILE A 236 -5.59 22.93 -0.58
C ILE A 236 -6.01 23.41 0.82
N PRO A 237 -7.31 23.62 1.08
CA PRO A 237 -7.79 24.05 2.38
C PRO A 237 -7.55 22.98 3.46
N THR A 238 -7.30 23.40 4.70
CA THR A 238 -6.92 22.56 5.84
C THR A 238 -7.80 21.31 6.06
N PRO A 239 -9.15 21.38 5.94
CA PRO A 239 -9.98 20.18 6.11
C PRO A 239 -9.73 19.12 5.02
N ALA A 240 -9.48 19.54 3.78
CA ALA A 240 -9.19 18.62 2.68
C ALA A 240 -7.79 18.00 2.84
N MET A 241 -6.83 18.77 3.36
CA MET A 241 -5.50 18.31 3.71
C MET A 241 -5.56 17.22 4.79
N SER A 242 -6.20 17.48 5.93
CA SER A 242 -6.30 16.51 7.02
C SER A 242 -7.09 15.24 6.65
N LEU A 243 -8.09 15.33 5.78
CA LEU A 243 -8.80 14.14 5.26
C LEU A 243 -7.92 13.32 4.31
N SER A 244 -7.09 14.00 3.51
CA SER A 244 -6.16 13.34 2.59
C SER A 244 -5.03 12.65 3.37
N GLU A 245 -4.48 13.32 4.39
CA GLU A 245 -3.53 12.73 5.35
C GLU A 245 -4.15 11.52 6.05
N LEU A 246 -5.35 11.64 6.60
CA LEU A 246 -6.08 10.50 7.20
C LEU A 246 -6.18 9.31 6.25
N PHE A 247 -6.50 9.55 4.98
CA PHE A 247 -6.58 8.49 3.98
C PHE A 247 -5.19 7.88 3.69
N SER A 248 -4.18 8.73 3.48
CA SER A 248 -2.81 8.30 3.17
C SER A 248 -2.15 7.53 4.30
N ASP A 249 -2.47 7.91 5.54
CA ASP A 249 -1.94 7.31 6.75
C ASP A 249 -2.73 6.08 7.20
N THR A 250 -3.83 5.73 6.51
CA THR A 250 -4.65 4.57 6.89
C THR A 250 -4.92 3.55 5.81
N ALA A 251 -5.37 4.00 4.63
CA ALA A 251 -5.83 3.10 3.59
C ALA A 251 -4.72 2.14 3.10
N PRO A 252 -3.49 2.60 2.80
CA PRO A 252 -2.44 1.69 2.35
C PRO A 252 -2.08 0.62 3.39
N PHE A 253 -2.00 1.00 4.67
CA PHE A 253 -1.58 0.12 5.76
C PHE A 253 -2.65 -0.91 6.16
N ILE A 254 -3.93 -0.61 5.95
CA ILE A 254 -5.04 -1.54 6.24
C ILE A 254 -5.28 -2.48 5.07
N LEU A 255 -5.32 -1.95 3.84
CA LEU A 255 -5.73 -2.76 2.70
C LEU A 255 -4.66 -3.75 2.24
N ALA A 256 -3.37 -3.40 2.30
CA ALA A 256 -2.33 -4.33 1.88
C ALA A 256 -2.35 -5.63 2.70
N PRO A 257 -2.37 -5.58 4.05
CA PRO A 257 -2.38 -6.79 4.87
C PRO A 257 -3.69 -7.58 4.77
N ARG A 258 -4.84 -6.91 4.71
CA ARG A 258 -6.15 -7.56 4.51
C ARG A 258 -6.18 -8.37 3.22
N LEU A 259 -5.70 -7.79 2.13
CA LEU A 259 -5.69 -8.45 0.84
C LEU A 259 -4.80 -9.70 0.87
N ILE A 260 -3.59 -9.58 1.42
CA ILE A 260 -2.66 -10.72 1.49
C ILE A 260 -3.24 -11.86 2.34
N ILE A 261 -3.78 -11.55 3.52
CA ILE A 261 -4.42 -12.56 4.37
C ILE A 261 -5.67 -13.16 3.71
N SER A 262 -6.52 -12.35 3.07
CA SER A 262 -7.71 -12.86 2.39
C SER A 262 -7.37 -13.87 1.30
N ILE A 263 -6.25 -13.67 0.60
CA ILE A 263 -5.77 -14.62 -0.42
C ILE A 263 -5.33 -15.93 0.25
N TRP A 264 -4.51 -15.86 1.31
CA TRP A 264 -4.10 -17.07 2.05
C TRP A 264 -5.27 -17.83 2.67
N ASP A 265 -6.26 -17.13 3.19
CA ASP A 265 -7.48 -17.70 3.74
C ASP A 265 -8.28 -18.47 2.69
N THR A 266 -8.44 -17.89 1.48
CA THR A 266 -9.07 -18.60 0.36
C THR A 266 -8.31 -19.85 -0.05
N HIS A 267 -6.97 -19.80 -0.08
CA HIS A 267 -6.15 -20.97 -0.42
C HIS A 267 -6.19 -22.06 0.64
N ALA A 268 -6.45 -21.73 1.90
CA ALA A 268 -6.50 -22.71 2.98
C ALA A 268 -7.82 -23.50 3.02
N HIS A 269 -8.89 -22.95 2.44
CA HIS A 269 -10.23 -23.56 2.45
C HIS A 269 -10.57 -24.32 1.15
N ASP A 270 -9.87 -24.04 0.05
CA ASP A 270 -9.97 -24.85 -1.16
C ASP A 270 -9.04 -26.07 -1.05
N ASP A 271 -9.54 -27.27 -1.40
CA ASP A 271 -8.77 -28.53 -1.49
C ASP A 271 -7.69 -28.45 -2.60
N CYS A 272 -6.67 -27.61 -2.43
CA CYS A 272 -5.53 -27.50 -3.32
C CYS A 272 -4.50 -28.57 -2.94
N VAL A 273 -4.36 -29.58 -3.80
CA VAL A 273 -3.48 -30.75 -3.61
C VAL A 273 -1.99 -30.40 -3.60
N GLU A 274 -1.59 -29.20 -4.04
CA GLU A 274 -0.21 -28.71 -3.91
C GLU A 274 -0.18 -27.20 -3.65
N VAL A 275 0.35 -26.82 -2.48
CA VAL A 275 0.67 -25.42 -2.14
C VAL A 275 2.12 -25.17 -2.52
N SER A 276 2.32 -24.63 -3.71
CA SER A 276 3.61 -24.05 -4.12
C SER A 276 3.98 -22.92 -3.16
N THR A 277 5.21 -22.93 -2.64
CA THR A 277 5.75 -21.86 -1.76
C THR A 277 5.96 -20.53 -2.48
N THR A 278 5.77 -20.54 -3.79
CA THR A 278 5.73 -19.38 -4.66
C THR A 278 4.29 -19.16 -5.09
N PHE A 279 3.89 -17.91 -5.29
CA PHE A 279 2.58 -17.48 -5.76
C PHE A 279 2.32 -17.99 -7.20
N GLU A 280 2.30 -19.31 -7.39
CA GLU A 280 1.87 -19.97 -8.61
C GLU A 280 0.35 -19.99 -8.61
N ASP A 281 -0.22 -19.62 -9.74
CA ASP A 281 -1.64 -19.64 -9.98
C ASP A 281 -2.26 -20.96 -9.50
N CYS A 282 -3.09 -20.91 -8.46
CA CYS A 282 -4.13 -21.92 -8.32
C CYS A 282 -5.14 -21.66 -9.43
N VAL A 283 -4.83 -22.14 -10.64
CA VAL A 283 -5.87 -22.60 -11.54
C VAL A 283 -6.52 -23.76 -10.79
N CYS A 284 -7.70 -23.54 -10.21
CA CYS A 284 -8.56 -24.64 -9.80
C CYS A 284 -8.85 -25.46 -11.06
N TRP A 285 -8.09 -26.53 -11.25
CA TRP A 285 -8.53 -27.64 -12.07
C TRP A 285 -9.65 -28.29 -11.28
N THR A 286 -10.87 -27.77 -11.43
CA THR A 286 -12.03 -28.64 -11.26
C THR A 286 -11.78 -29.79 -12.22
N SER A 287 -11.51 -30.98 -11.66
CA SER A 287 -11.22 -32.28 -12.28
C SER A 287 -11.34 -32.33 -13.81
N PRO A 288 -10.40 -32.96 -14.55
CA PRO A 288 -10.61 -33.19 -15.97
C PRO A 288 -12.00 -33.82 -16.17
N PRO A 289 -12.78 -33.41 -17.18
CA PRO A 289 -14.09 -34.00 -17.41
C PRO A 289 -13.88 -35.50 -17.47
N ARG A 290 -14.54 -36.25 -16.58
CA ARG A 290 -14.69 -37.69 -16.78
C ARG A 290 -15.33 -37.82 -18.15
N PHE A 291 -14.54 -38.22 -19.14
CA PHE A 291 -15.09 -38.90 -20.28
C PHE A 291 -15.79 -40.13 -19.70
N GLU A 292 -17.11 -40.09 -19.64
CA GLU A 292 -17.90 -41.30 -19.51
C GLU A 292 -17.60 -42.14 -20.74
N GLN A 293 -16.59 -43.00 -20.63
CA GLN A 293 -16.49 -44.19 -21.47
C GLN A 293 -17.67 -45.08 -21.09
N HIS A 294 -18.79 -44.89 -21.79
CA HIS A 294 -19.73 -45.99 -21.99
C HIS A 294 -19.00 -47.02 -22.86
N GLU A 295 -18.43 -48.03 -22.21
CA GLU A 295 -18.06 -49.29 -22.85
C GLU A 295 -19.32 -49.88 -23.49
N MET A 296 -19.40 -49.79 -24.82
CA MET A 296 -20.05 -50.81 -25.62
C MET A 296 -19.17 -52.06 -25.54
N ASP A 297 -19.51 -52.97 -24.64
CA ASP A 297 -19.13 -54.37 -24.80
C ASP A 297 -20.39 -55.24 -24.89
N SER A 298 -20.55 -55.73 -26.10
CA SER A 298 -21.41 -56.82 -26.55
C SER A 298 -21.34 -58.03 -25.63
N VAL A 299 -22.51 -58.52 -25.20
CA VAL A 299 -22.69 -59.92 -24.85
C VAL A 299 -23.64 -60.55 -25.87
N VAL A 300 -23.12 -61.65 -26.41
CA VAL A 300 -23.69 -62.65 -27.34
C VAL A 300 -25.07 -63.11 -26.92
#